data_AF-A0A976CF32-F1
#
_entry.id   AF-A0A976CF32-F1
#
_cell.length_a   1.000
_cell.length_b   1.000
_cell.length_c   1.000
_cell.angle_alpha   90.00
_cell.angle_beta   90.00
_cell.angle_gamma   90.00
#
_symmetry.space_group_name_H-M   'P 1'
#
loop_
_entity.id
_entity.type
_entity.pdbx_description
1 polymer ?
#
loop_
_entity_poly.entity_id
_entity_poly.type
_entity_poly.pdbx_seq_one_letter_code
_entity_poly.pdbx_strand_id
1 'polypeptide(L)'
;MLAIQDSNDHFILSSGNLIENYKVEGLKERCQFINQMTSEELRTYYMQQRKRPTGGVGANIGLIDMARRSKNPLQYDIQDVDDDTSFFALSITVNKIELENETAI
;
A
#
# COMPACT_ATOMS: atom_id res chain seq x y z
N MET A 1 1.50 -11.83 9.32
CA MET A 1 1.15 -12.64 8.13
C MET A 1 1.75 -11.99 6.90
N LEU A 2 2.32 -12.78 5.98
CA LEU A 2 2.73 -12.33 4.65
C LEU A 2 2.29 -13.40 3.65
N ALA A 3 1.64 -13.00 2.58
CA ALA A 3 1.17 -13.88 1.52
C ALA A 3 1.41 -13.24 0.15
N ILE A 4 1.68 -14.08 -0.84
CA ILE A 4 1.74 -13.70 -2.25
C ILE A 4 0.78 -14.60 -2.99
N GLN A 5 -0.16 -14.01 -3.72
CA GLN A 5 -1.01 -14.69 -4.68
C GLN A 5 -0.46 -14.42 -6.08
N ASP A 6 -0.32 -15.50 -6.85
CA ASP A 6 0.12 -15.46 -8.24
C ASP A 6 -1.08 -15.75 -9.16
N SER A 7 -1.43 -14.79 -10.01
CA SER A 7 -2.47 -14.87 -11.04
C SER A 7 -1.83 -14.75 -12.42
N ASN A 8 -2.54 -15.07 -13.50
CA ASN A 8 -1.95 -15.04 -14.84
C ASN A 8 -1.37 -13.66 -15.25
N ASP A 9 -2.03 -12.58 -14.87
CA ASP A 9 -1.78 -11.20 -15.28
C ASP A 9 -1.32 -10.28 -14.14
N HIS A 10 -1.28 -10.74 -12.90
CA HIS A 10 -0.86 -9.94 -11.74
C HIS A 10 -0.39 -10.79 -10.56
N PHE A 11 0.25 -10.13 -9.61
CA PHE A 11 0.48 -10.63 -8.26
C PHE A 11 -0.36 -9.83 -7.26
N ILE A 12 -0.80 -10.46 -6.17
CA ILE A 12 -1.32 -9.75 -5.00
C ILE A 12 -0.37 -10.01 -3.83
N LEU A 13 0.17 -8.95 -3.25
CA LEU A 13 1.02 -9.01 -2.07
C LEU A 13 0.19 -8.55 -0.88
N SER A 14 0.04 -9.42 0.11
CA SER A 14 -0.74 -9.15 1.31
C SER A 14 0.10 -9.29 2.57
N SER A 15 -0.04 -8.34 3.47
CA SER A 15 0.55 -8.38 4.80
C SER A 15 -0.49 -8.04 5.85
N GLY A 16 -0.38 -8.63 7.04
CA GLY A 16 -1.25 -8.23 8.15
C GLY A 16 -0.60 -8.43 9.51
N ASN A 17 -0.94 -7.53 10.43
CA ASN A 17 -0.44 -7.48 11.80
C ASN A 17 -1.49 -6.89 12.75
N LEU A 18 -1.40 -7.24 14.02
CA LEU A 18 -2.16 -6.56 15.07
C LEU A 18 -1.66 -5.12 15.22
N ILE A 19 -2.60 -4.22 15.47
CA ILE A 19 -2.37 -2.82 15.80
C ILE A 19 -3.23 -2.45 17.01
N GLU A 20 -2.77 -1.46 17.79
CA GLU A 20 -3.56 -0.91 18.89
C GLU A 20 -4.78 -0.15 18.33
N ASN A 21 -5.93 -0.28 18.97
CA ASN A 21 -7.20 0.28 18.50
C ASN A 21 -7.14 1.79 18.23
N TYR A 22 -6.38 2.54 19.05
CA TYR A 22 -6.23 3.99 18.84
C TYR A 22 -5.46 4.37 17.56
N LYS A 23 -4.74 3.44 16.92
CA LYS A 23 -4.02 3.66 15.66
C LYS A 23 -4.89 3.40 14.41
N VAL A 24 -6.04 2.75 14.58
CA VAL A 24 -6.92 2.30 13.49
C VAL A 24 -7.34 3.47 12.61
N GLU A 25 -7.94 4.52 13.20
CA GLU A 25 -8.48 5.62 12.41
C GLU A 25 -7.39 6.38 11.66
N GLY A 26 -6.25 6.66 12.31
CA GLY A 26 -5.13 7.33 11.65
C GLY A 26 -4.53 6.52 10.49
N LEU A 27 -4.53 5.18 10.57
CA LEU A 27 -4.06 4.33 9.48
C LEU A 27 -5.07 4.26 8.33
N LYS A 28 -6.37 4.25 8.65
CA LYS A 28 -7.48 4.28 7.69
C LYS A 28 -7.50 5.57 6.90
N GLU A 29 -7.52 6.72 7.58
CA GLU A 29 -7.45 8.06 6.96
C GLU A 29 -6.25 8.18 6.03
N ARG A 30 -5.11 7.62 6.44
CA ARG A 30 -3.89 7.63 5.64
C ARG A 30 -4.01 6.80 4.36
N CYS A 31 -4.58 5.60 4.43
CA CYS A 31 -4.80 4.77 3.24
C CYS A 31 -5.78 5.46 2.28
N GLN A 32 -6.85 6.07 2.80
CA GLN A 32 -7.81 6.83 2.02
C GLN A 32 -7.16 8.04 1.34
N PHE A 33 -6.37 8.81 2.07
CA PHE A 33 -5.65 9.98 1.54
C PHE A 33 -4.69 9.59 0.41
N ILE A 34 -3.96 8.48 0.55
CA ILE A 34 -3.07 7.98 -0.49
C ILE A 34 -3.86 7.52 -1.73
N ASN A 35 -4.98 6.83 -1.53
CA ASN A 35 -5.83 6.33 -2.62
C ASN A 35 -6.53 7.44 -3.42
N GLN A 36 -6.65 8.65 -2.87
CA GLN A 36 -7.21 9.81 -3.57
C GLN A 36 -6.19 10.50 -4.49
N MET A 37 -4.89 10.20 -4.37
CA MET A 37 -3.85 10.84 -5.16
C MET A 37 -3.70 10.23 -6.55
N THR A 38 -3.46 11.10 -7.52
CA THR A 38 -2.99 10.72 -8.86
C THR A 38 -1.54 10.21 -8.82
N SER A 39 -1.09 9.58 -9.91
CA SER A 39 0.30 9.12 -10.04
C SER A 39 1.34 10.23 -9.89
N GLU A 40 1.02 11.45 -10.36
CA GLU A 40 1.91 12.61 -10.24
C GLU A 40 1.95 13.15 -8.81
N GLU A 41 0.79 13.22 -8.14
CA GLU A 41 0.69 13.62 -6.74
C GLU A 41 1.41 12.62 -5.83
N LEU A 42 1.24 11.31 -6.05
CA LEU A 42 1.96 10.26 -5.32
C LEU A 42 3.48 10.42 -5.45
N ARG A 43 3.97 10.71 -6.66
CA ARG A 43 5.41 10.95 -6.91
C ARG A 43 5.90 12.18 -6.16
N THR A 44 5.17 13.28 -6.25
CA THR A 44 5.51 14.55 -5.60
C THR A 44 5.49 14.40 -4.08
N TYR A 45 4.43 13.79 -3.54
CA TYR A 45 4.27 13.55 -2.12
C TYR A 45 5.36 12.62 -1.57
N TYR A 46 5.69 11.54 -2.28
CA TYR A 46 6.82 10.66 -1.94
C TYR A 46 8.15 11.42 -1.83
N MET A 47 8.45 12.29 -2.81
CA MET A 47 9.68 13.11 -2.79
C MET A 47 9.71 14.09 -1.61
N GLN A 48 8.56 14.69 -1.27
CA GLN A 48 8.45 15.58 -0.12
C GLN A 48 8.67 14.83 1.20
N GLN A 49 8.04 13.67 1.37
CA GLN A 49 8.19 12.87 2.60
C GLN A 49 9.62 12.36 2.80
N ARG A 50 10.34 12.03 1.72
CA ARG A 50 11.76 11.63 1.79
C ARG A 50 12.71 12.72 2.27
N LYS A 51 12.36 13.99 2.09
CA LYS A 51 13.20 15.15 2.49
C LYS A 51 12.97 15.58 3.94
N ARG A 52 11.93 15.08 4.60
CA ARG A 52 11.63 15.43 6.01
C ARG A 52 12.61 14.72 6.95
N PRO A 53 13.11 15.39 8.01
CA PRO A 53 13.96 14.76 9.02
C PRO A 53 13.27 13.53 9.59
N THR A 54 14.01 12.42 9.72
CA THR A 54 13.54 11.12 10.22
C THR A 54 13.32 11.17 11.74
N GLY A 55 12.38 12.00 12.20
CA GLY A 55 12.01 12.14 13.61
C GLY A 55 10.81 11.30 14.03
N GLY A 56 10.18 10.56 13.11
CA GLY A 56 9.01 9.75 13.44
C GLY A 56 8.61 8.78 12.35
N VAL A 57 8.83 7.49 12.63
CA VAL A 57 8.15 6.33 12.03
C VAL A 57 8.32 6.17 10.51
N GLY A 58 9.37 5.42 10.13
CA GLY A 58 9.67 5.04 8.74
C GLY A 58 8.58 4.25 7.99
N ALA A 59 7.50 3.82 8.66
CA ALA A 59 6.33 3.18 8.02
C ALA A 59 5.54 4.13 7.09
N ASN A 60 5.72 5.44 7.28
CA ASN A 60 4.96 6.48 6.58
C ASN A 60 5.22 6.55 5.07
N ILE A 61 6.42 6.21 4.64
CA ILE A 61 6.84 6.26 3.23
C ILE A 61 6.43 4.98 2.48
N GLY A 62 6.32 3.85 3.19
CA GLY A 62 6.03 2.54 2.61
C GLY A 62 4.70 2.51 1.87
N LEU A 63 3.62 3.01 2.50
CA LEU A 63 2.28 3.05 1.88
C LEU A 63 2.27 3.85 0.56
N ILE A 64 2.94 5.01 0.55
CA ILE A 64 3.03 5.87 -0.64
C ILE A 64 3.84 5.16 -1.73
N ASP A 65 4.96 4.54 -1.36
CA ASP A 65 5.81 3.84 -2.34
C ASP A 65 5.09 2.63 -2.95
N MET A 66 4.30 1.90 -2.15
CA MET A 66 3.50 0.77 -2.63
C MET A 66 2.44 1.22 -3.65
N ALA A 67 1.63 2.23 -3.34
CA ALA A 67 0.65 2.79 -4.27
C ALA A 67 1.32 3.32 -5.56
N ARG A 68 2.43 4.05 -5.41
CA ARG A 68 3.18 4.64 -6.53
C ARG A 68 3.78 3.59 -7.47
N ARG A 69 4.35 2.51 -6.94
CA ARG A 69 5.02 1.47 -7.74
C ARG A 69 4.02 0.54 -8.42
N SER A 70 2.97 0.15 -7.71
CA SER A 70 1.92 -0.71 -8.24
C SER A 70 1.03 0.01 -9.25
N LYS A 71 0.89 1.34 -9.13
CA LYS A 71 -0.11 2.15 -9.86
C LYS A 71 -1.54 1.71 -9.58
N ASN A 72 -1.76 1.00 -8.48
CA ASN A 72 -3.04 0.52 -8.02
C ASN A 72 -3.33 1.10 -6.62
N PRO A 73 -4.62 1.26 -6.25
CA PRO A 73 -4.97 1.70 -4.91
C PRO A 73 -4.57 0.66 -3.85
N LEU A 74 -4.24 1.13 -2.65
CA LEU A 74 -4.07 0.29 -1.48
C LEU A 74 -5.41 -0.34 -1.11
N GLN A 75 -5.47 -1.67 -1.01
CA GLN A 75 -6.61 -2.38 -0.47
C GLN A 75 -6.31 -2.75 0.97
N TYR A 76 -7.21 -2.45 1.90
CA TYR A 76 -6.99 -2.79 3.30
C TYR A 76 -8.29 -3.22 3.97
N ASP A 77 -8.14 -4.01 5.01
CA ASP A 77 -9.21 -4.45 5.88
C ASP A 77 -8.75 -4.34 7.35
N ILE A 78 -9.70 -4.05 8.23
CA ILE A 78 -9.45 -3.94 9.67
C ILE A 78 -10.55 -4.70 10.39
N GLN A 79 -10.14 -5.68 11.18
CA GLN A 79 -11.04 -6.48 11.99
C GLN A 79 -10.70 -6.32 13.46
N ASP A 80 -11.71 -5.97 14.27
CA ASP A 80 -11.54 -5.92 15.72
C ASP A 80 -11.25 -7.32 16.27
N VAL A 81 -10.24 -7.42 17.14
CA VAL A 81 -9.82 -8.68 17.76
C VAL A 81 -10.23 -8.70 19.23
N ASP A 82 -9.93 -7.61 19.95
CA ASP A 82 -10.30 -7.41 21.35
C ASP A 82 -10.40 -5.91 21.70
N ASP A 83 -10.57 -5.60 22.99
CA ASP A 83 -10.74 -4.24 23.50
C ASP A 83 -9.52 -3.33 23.26
N ASP A 84 -8.34 -3.90 23.04
CA ASP A 84 -7.08 -3.17 22.90
C ASP A 84 -6.53 -3.19 21.47
N THR A 85 -6.85 -4.21 20.67
CA THR A 85 -6.24 -4.47 19.37
C THR A 85 -7.20 -4.85 18.24
N SER A 86 -6.83 -4.43 17.03
CA SER A 86 -7.44 -4.85 15.76
C SER A 86 -6.38 -5.50 14.88
N PHE A 87 -6.80 -6.44 14.03
CA PHE A 87 -5.98 -6.97 12.96
C PHE A 87 -6.11 -6.07 11.72
N PHE A 88 -5.00 -5.46 11.31
CA PHE A 88 -4.91 -4.71 10.06
C PHE A 88 -4.31 -5.60 8.97
N ALA A 89 -5.00 -5.71 7.84
CA ALA A 89 -4.52 -6.35 6.64
C ALA A 89 -4.41 -5.31 5.51
N LEU A 90 -3.30 -5.37 4.77
CA LEU A 90 -3.03 -4.54 3.60
C LEU A 90 -2.68 -5.46 2.43
N SER A 91 -3.27 -5.18 1.28
CA SER A 91 -3.00 -5.86 0.01
C SER A 91 -2.72 -4.84 -1.10
N ILE A 92 -1.82 -5.21 -2.00
CA ILE A 92 -1.52 -4.44 -3.20
C ILE A 92 -1.43 -5.34 -4.42
N THR A 93 -2.07 -4.94 -5.51
CA THR A 93 -2.01 -5.62 -6.81
C THR A 93 -0.84 -5.08 -7.61
N VAL A 94 -0.01 -5.96 -8.16
CA VAL A 94 1.10 -5.61 -9.07
C VAL A 94 0.86 -6.33 -10.39
N ASN A 95 0.55 -5.58 -11.44
CA ASN A 95 0.30 -6.14 -12.76
C ASN A 95 1.60 -6.72 -13.34
N LYS A 96 1.52 -7.91 -13.93
CA LYS A 96 2.60 -8.47 -14.75
C LYS A 96 2.67 -7.67 -16.04
N ILE A 97 3.88 -7.40 -16.51
CA ILE A 97 4.08 -6.78 -17.82
C ILE A 97 3.80 -7.87 -18.85
N GLU A 98 2.77 -7.71 -19.68
CA GLU A 98 2.71 -8.44 -20.94
C GLU A 98 3.89 -7.96 -21.78
N LEU A 99 4.83 -8.88 -22.05
CA LEU A 99 5.78 -8.66 -23.13
C LEU A 99 4.94 -8.64 -24.41
N GLU A 100 4.64 -7.45 -24.93
CA GLU A 100 4.14 -7.31 -26.29
C GLU A 100 5.17 -8.00 -27.20
N ASN A 101 4.79 -9.16 -27.74
CA ASN A 101 5.55 -9.76 -28.83
C ASN A 101 5.49 -8.75 -29.98
N GLU A 102 6.62 -8.10 -30.27
CA GLU A 102 6.83 -7.38 -31.52
C GLU A 102 6.37 -8.29 -32.65
N THR A 103 5.22 -7.98 -33.23
CA THR A 103 4.73 -8.66 -34.42
C THR A 103 5.61 -8.16 -35.55
N ALA A 104 6.67 -8.91 -35.85
CA ALA A 104 7.44 -8.76 -37.06
C ALA A 104 6.50 -8.98 -38.26
N ILE A 105 6.24 -7.90 -38.99
CA ILE A 105 5.74 -7.91 -40.38
C ILE A 105 6.77 -7.16 -41.21
#